data_AF-A0A1H9VI46-F1
#
_entry.id   AF-A0A1H9VI46-F1
#
_cell.length_a   1.000
_cell.length_b   1.000
_cell.length_c   1.000
_cell.angle_alpha   90.00
_cell.angle_beta   90.00
_cell.angle_gamma   90.00
#
_symmetry.space_group_name_H-M   'P 1'
#
loop_
_entity.id
_entity.type
_entity.pdbx_description
1 polymer ?
#
loop_
_entity_poly.entity_id
_entity_poly.type
_entity_poly.pdbx_seq_one_letter_code
_entity_poly.pdbx_strand_id
1 'polypeptide(L)'
;MSGEKRWNDTPLQIARAVARSYRNELLAVAPDRCAALDSAAKELGHQWVIPPLVTTDAPRLRLSEIAEALGQKTGTVWAWANRGVIPRGDDGLFDLAEVQRALAERPARRKAA
;
A
#
# COMPACT_ATOMS: atom_id res chain seq x y z
N MET A 1 -20.20 -0.02 -2.12
CA MET A 1 -18.99 0.05 -1.28
C MET A 1 -19.02 -1.10 -0.28
N SER A 2 -18.51 -2.28 -0.65
CA SER A 2 -18.48 -3.45 0.23
C SER A 2 -17.27 -3.33 1.16
N GLY A 3 -17.51 -2.94 2.40
CA GLY A 3 -16.51 -2.90 3.46
C GLY A 3 -16.23 -4.30 3.98
N GLU A 4 -15.40 -5.06 3.28
CA GLU A 4 -14.95 -6.36 3.75
C GLU A 4 -13.92 -6.15 4.86
N LYS A 5 -14.38 -6.24 6.11
CA LYS A 5 -13.53 -6.27 7.31
C LYS A 5 -12.53 -7.41 7.18
N ARG A 6 -11.26 -7.08 6.94
CA ARG A 6 -10.14 -8.01 7.11
C ARG A 6 -9.92 -8.21 8.61
N TRP A 7 -10.38 -9.35 9.12
CA TRP A 7 -10.47 -9.75 10.52
C TRP A 7 -9.16 -9.68 11.36
N ASN A 8 -8.02 -9.29 10.78
CA ASN A 8 -6.70 -9.25 11.43
C ASN A 8 -5.99 -7.89 11.37
N ASP A 9 -6.62 -6.83 10.85
CA ASP A 9 -5.97 -5.52 10.82
C ASP A 9 -5.97 -4.90 12.23
N THR A 10 -4.78 -4.52 12.70
CA THR A 10 -4.61 -3.74 13.92
C THR A 10 -5.32 -2.39 13.80
N PRO A 11 -5.73 -1.76 14.91
CA PRO A 11 -6.33 -0.42 14.88
C PRO A 11 -5.52 0.61 14.09
N LEU A 12 -4.18 0.51 14.16
CA LEU A 12 -3.27 1.36 13.39
C LEU A 12 -3.33 1.10 11.87
N GLN A 13 -3.42 -0.17 11.46
CA GLN A 13 -3.59 -0.53 10.05
C GLN A 13 -4.93 -0.03 9.50
N ILE A 14 -6.01 -0.17 10.27
CA ILE A 14 -7.33 0.34 9.91
C ILE A 14 -7.28 1.87 9.77
N ALA A 15 -6.71 2.58 10.75
CA ALA A 15 -6.60 4.04 10.72
C ALA A 15 -5.83 4.53 9.48
N ARG A 16 -4.72 3.86 9.14
CA ARG A 16 -3.92 4.18 7.94
C ARG A 16 -4.69 3.92 6.65
N ALA A 17 -5.42 2.80 6.57
CA ALA A 17 -6.23 2.48 5.40
C ALA A 17 -7.34 3.51 5.19
N VAL A 18 -8.05 3.88 6.26
CA VAL A 18 -9.10 4.92 6.23
C VAL A 18 -8.52 6.27 5.80
N ALA A 19 -7.41 6.70 6.41
CA ALA A 19 -6.76 7.95 6.05
C ALA A 19 -6.33 7.99 4.58
N ARG A 20 -5.83 6.87 4.05
CA ARG A 20 -5.45 6.74 2.63
C ARG A 20 -6.67 6.86 1.72
N SER A 21 -7.79 6.21 2.05
CA SER A 21 -9.03 6.32 1.28
C SER A 21 -9.54 7.75 1.23
N TYR A 22 -9.66 8.42 2.38
CA TYR A 22 -10.08 9.84 2.42
C TYR A 22 -9.17 10.73 1.58
N ARG A 23 -7.86 10.49 1.66
CA ARG A 23 -6.89 11.28 0.91
C ARG A 23 -6.99 11.09 -0.61
N ASN A 24 -7.25 9.87 -1.06
CA ASN A 24 -7.48 9.61 -2.49
C ASN A 24 -8.70 10.37 -3.02
N GLU A 25 -9.79 10.38 -2.26
CA GLU A 25 -11.00 11.15 -2.61
C GLU A 25 -10.70 12.67 -2.62
N LEU A 26 -9.95 13.17 -1.64
CA LEU A 26 -9.56 14.58 -1.58
C LEU A 26 -8.65 14.98 -2.74
N LEU A 27 -7.69 14.13 -3.12
CA LEU A 27 -6.81 14.35 -4.26
C LEU A 27 -7.57 14.40 -5.59
N ALA A 28 -8.63 13.61 -5.74
CA ALA A 28 -9.47 13.64 -6.93
C ALA A 28 -10.26 14.94 -7.08
N VAL A 29 -10.60 15.61 -5.96
CA VAL A 29 -11.41 16.84 -5.96
C VAL A 29 -10.56 18.10 -5.97
N ALA A 30 -9.45 18.13 -5.23
CA ALA A 30 -8.65 19.34 -5.01
C ALA A 30 -7.14 19.03 -4.88
N PRO A 31 -6.49 18.58 -5.97
CA PRO A 31 -5.09 18.15 -5.94
C PRO A 31 -4.13 19.26 -5.49
N ASP A 32 -4.33 20.49 -5.96
CA ASP A 32 -3.47 21.62 -5.61
C ASP A 32 -3.54 21.99 -4.13
N ARG A 33 -4.73 21.87 -3.52
CA ARG A 33 -4.91 22.12 -2.08
C ARG A 33 -4.25 21.04 -1.24
N CYS A 34 -4.35 19.78 -1.67
CA CYS A 34 -3.63 18.68 -1.04
C CYS A 34 -2.10 18.89 -1.13
N ALA A 35 -1.59 19.34 -2.28
CA ALA A 35 -0.18 19.63 -2.45
C ALA A 35 0.29 20.80 -1.56
N ALA A 36 -0.51 21.85 -1.40
CA ALA A 36 -0.19 22.95 -0.49
C ALA A 36 -0.12 22.49 0.98
N LEU A 37 -1.06 21.64 1.42
CA LEU A 37 -1.04 21.05 2.75
C LEU A 37 0.18 20.16 2.98
N ASP A 38 0.59 19.40 1.96
CA ASP A 38 1.79 18.58 2.03
C ASP A 38 3.05 19.42 2.17
N SER A 39 3.18 20.48 1.39
CA SER A 39 4.32 21.40 1.48
C SER A 39 4.41 22.02 2.87
N ALA A 40 3.29 22.51 3.41
CA ALA A 40 3.25 23.05 4.77
C ALA A 40 3.62 21.99 5.84
N ALA A 41 3.16 20.75 5.68
CA ALA A 41 3.53 19.65 6.59
C ALA A 41 5.02 19.31 6.50
N LYS A 42 5.64 19.36 5.31
CA LYS A 42 7.10 19.16 5.14
C LYS A 42 7.89 20.24 5.84
N GLU A 43 7.50 21.50 5.69
CA GLU A 43 8.17 22.65 6.31
C GLU A 43 8.17 22.54 7.84
N LEU A 44 7.11 21.95 8.42
CA LEU A 44 6.99 21.70 9.86
C LEU A 44 7.64 20.39 10.32
N GLY A 45 8.30 19.64 9.43
CA GLY A 45 8.94 18.35 9.76
C GLY A 45 7.95 17.19 9.94
N HIS A 46 6.68 17.36 9.62
CA HIS A 46 5.63 16.35 9.76
C HIS A 46 5.52 15.45 8.52
N GLN A 47 6.66 14.90 8.08
CA GLN A 47 6.72 14.06 6.87
C GLN A 47 5.83 12.79 6.95
N TRP A 48 5.47 12.36 8.15
CA TRP A 48 4.55 11.24 8.38
C TRP A 48 3.11 11.49 7.89
N VAL A 49 2.71 12.75 7.68
CA VAL A 49 1.38 13.13 7.17
C VAL A 49 1.25 12.84 5.68
N ILE A 50 2.38 12.80 4.98
CA ILE A 50 2.45 12.68 3.53
C ILE A 50 2.66 11.21 3.23
N PRO A 51 1.67 10.52 2.64
CA PRO A 51 1.87 9.15 2.22
C PRO A 51 3.04 9.13 1.23
N PRO A 52 3.97 8.17 1.33
CA PRO A 52 5.02 8.03 0.33
C PRO A 52 4.33 7.88 -1.04
N LEU A 53 4.68 8.79 -1.96
CA LEU A 53 4.20 8.74 -3.33
C LEU A 53 4.85 7.54 -3.98
N VAL A 54 4.10 6.45 -4.14
CA VAL A 54 4.54 5.32 -4.95
C VAL A 54 4.19 5.69 -6.39
N THR A 55 5.12 6.35 -7.08
CA THR A 55 5.02 6.53 -8.53
C THR A 55 5.06 5.16 -9.20
N THR A 56 4.33 4.98 -10.30
CA THR A 56 4.35 3.73 -11.11
C THR A 56 5.71 3.43 -11.73
N ASP A 57 6.66 4.37 -11.64
CA ASP A 57 8.09 4.19 -11.92
C ASP A 57 8.84 3.82 -10.62
N ALA A 58 8.26 2.93 -9.80
CA ALA A 58 8.77 2.65 -8.47
C ALA A 58 10.15 1.98 -8.53
N PRO A 59 11.07 2.34 -7.61
CA PRO A 59 12.34 1.64 -7.46
C PRO A 59 12.06 0.17 -7.16
N ARG A 60 12.85 -0.73 -7.74
CA ARG A 60 12.80 -2.14 -7.39
C ARG A 60 13.11 -2.30 -5.89
N LEU A 61 12.12 -2.69 -5.12
CA LEU A 61 12.16 -2.72 -3.67
C LEU A 61 12.57 -4.10 -3.14
N ARG A 62 13.25 -4.12 -2.00
CA ARG A 62 13.47 -5.33 -1.23
C ARG A 62 12.16 -5.76 -0.56
N LEU A 63 12.11 -7.03 -0.20
CA LEU A 63 10.97 -7.64 0.50
C LEU A 63 10.53 -6.85 1.75
N SER A 64 11.48 -6.35 2.54
CA SER A 64 11.19 -5.57 3.75
C SER A 64 10.52 -4.23 3.45
N GLU A 65 10.92 -3.58 2.37
CA GLU A 65 10.37 -2.29 1.94
C GLU A 65 8.96 -2.47 1.36
N ILE A 66 8.71 -3.57 0.63
CA ILE A 66 7.36 -3.97 0.23
C ILE A 66 6.48 -4.23 1.46
N ALA A 67 7.00 -4.94 2.45
CA ALA A 67 6.26 -5.23 3.67
C ALA A 67 5.86 -3.93 4.41
N GLU A 68 6.78 -2.99 4.52
CA GLU A 68 6.51 -1.67 5.08
C GLU A 68 5.47 -0.90 4.26
N ALA A 69 5.63 -0.82 2.94
CA ALA A 69 4.73 -0.09 2.04
C ALA A 69 3.29 -0.65 2.06
N LEU A 70 3.15 -1.96 2.21
CA LEU A 70 1.87 -2.66 2.33
C LEU A 70 1.33 -2.71 3.77
N GLY A 71 2.12 -2.28 4.76
CA GLY A 71 1.76 -2.41 6.18
C GLY A 71 1.63 -3.86 6.66
N GLN A 72 2.44 -4.76 6.12
CA GLN A 72 2.45 -6.21 6.39
C GLN A 72 3.74 -6.65 7.09
N LYS A 73 3.74 -7.86 7.64
CA LYS A 73 4.97 -8.50 8.15
C LYS A 73 5.80 -9.04 6.98
N THR A 74 7.12 -8.92 7.06
CA THR A 74 8.05 -9.45 6.06
C THR A 74 7.83 -10.94 5.77
N GLY A 75 7.59 -11.76 6.79
CA GLY A 75 7.29 -13.18 6.62
C GLY A 75 5.98 -13.46 5.86
N THR A 76 4.99 -12.59 5.99
CA THR A 76 3.73 -12.68 5.23
C THR A 76 3.96 -12.41 3.75
N VAL A 77 4.70 -11.35 3.43
CA VAL A 77 5.06 -11.01 2.05
C VAL A 77 5.95 -12.09 1.42
N TRP A 78 6.89 -12.64 2.19
CA TRP A 78 7.73 -13.77 1.76
C TRP A 78 6.88 -14.99 1.40
N ALA A 79 5.91 -15.34 2.25
CA ALA A 79 5.01 -16.45 1.99
C ALA A 79 4.15 -16.22 0.73
N TRP A 80 3.77 -14.98 0.44
CA TRP A 80 3.07 -14.62 -0.80
C TRP A 80 3.97 -14.79 -2.02
N ALA A 81 5.20 -14.29 -1.97
CA ALA A 81 6.17 -14.42 -3.06
C ALA A 81 6.47 -15.89 -3.37
N ASN A 82 6.74 -16.72 -2.36
CA ASN A 82 7.02 -18.14 -2.55
C ASN A 82 5.83 -18.96 -3.05
N ARG A 83 4.61 -18.49 -2.80
CA ARG A 83 3.38 -19.12 -3.32
C ARG A 83 2.97 -18.58 -4.69
N GLY A 84 3.78 -17.70 -5.29
CA GLY A 84 3.48 -17.06 -6.58
C GLY A 84 2.27 -16.12 -6.52
N VAL A 85 1.90 -15.63 -5.33
CA VAL A 85 0.76 -14.72 -5.15
C VAL A 85 1.10 -13.30 -5.57
N ILE A 86 2.37 -12.92 -5.43
CA ILE A 86 2.89 -11.62 -5.88
C ILE A 86 4.10 -11.88 -6.78
N PRO A 87 4.28 -11.10 -7.85
CA PRO A 87 5.43 -11.23 -8.74
C PRO A 87 6.71 -10.86 -7.99
N ARG A 88 7.79 -11.59 -8.29
CA ARG A 88 9.14 -11.31 -7.83
C ARG A 88 10.05 -11.31 -9.05
N GLY A 89 10.88 -10.28 -9.17
CA GLY A 89 11.90 -10.23 -10.21
C GLY A 89 12.98 -11.30 -10.02
N ASP A 90 13.70 -11.61 -11.09
CA ASP A 90 14.76 -12.62 -11.09
C ASP A 90 15.93 -12.25 -10.16
N ASP A 91 16.12 -10.96 -9.89
CA ASP A 91 17.10 -10.43 -8.95
C ASP A 91 16.62 -10.44 -7.48
N GLY A 92 15.42 -10.95 -7.22
CA GLY A 92 14.84 -11.02 -5.89
C GLY A 92 14.22 -9.71 -5.39
N LEU A 93 14.15 -8.68 -6.25
CA LEU A 93 13.47 -7.42 -5.95
C LEU A 93 12.02 -7.45 -6.44
N PHE A 94 11.24 -6.47 -6.00
CA PHE A 94 9.81 -6.38 -6.20
C PHE A 94 9.43 -5.01 -6.76
N ASP A 95 8.57 -5.02 -7.76
CA ASP A 95 7.86 -3.82 -8.18
C ASP A 95 6.60 -3.64 -7.33
N LEU A 96 6.47 -2.50 -6.65
CA LEU A 96 5.35 -2.27 -5.74
C LEU A 96 4.01 -2.15 -6.47
N ALA A 97 3.99 -1.57 -7.67
CA ALA A 97 2.77 -1.42 -8.46
C ALA A 97 2.29 -2.79 -8.98
N GLU A 98 3.20 -3.64 -9.46
CA GLU A 98 2.87 -5.01 -9.86
C GLU A 98 2.41 -5.86 -8.68
N VAL A 99 3.07 -5.74 -7.53
CA VAL A 99 2.65 -6.41 -6.29
C VAL A 99 1.23 -5.96 -5.89
N GLN A 100 0.95 -4.67 -5.91
CA GLN A 100 -0.39 -4.14 -5.61
C GLN A 100 -1.44 -4.62 -6.62
N ARG A 101 -1.09 -4.65 -7.91
CA ARG A 101 -1.95 -5.16 -8.98
C ARG A 101 -2.27 -6.65 -8.78
N ALA A 102 -1.26 -7.48 -8.54
CA ALA A 102 -1.45 -8.90 -8.28
C ALA A 102 -2.31 -9.18 -7.05
N LEU A 103 -2.17 -8.36 -6.00
CA LEU A 103 -3.02 -8.45 -4.81
C LEU A 103 -4.46 -7.98 -5.05
N ALA A 104 -4.68 -7.03 -5.96
CA ALA A 104 -5.99 -6.50 -6.32
C ALA A 104 -6.76 -7.41 -7.31
N GLU A 105 -6.06 -8.00 -8.27
CA GLU A 105 -6.62 -8.92 -9.28
C GLU A 105 -6.92 -10.31 -8.73
N ARG A 106 -6.44 -10.59 -7.51
CA ARG A 106 -6.67 -11.86 -6.86
C ARG A 106 -8.18 -12.07 -6.68
N PRO A 107 -8.78 -13.09 -7.33
CA PRO A 107 -10.18 -13.41 -7.10
C PRO A 107 -10.32 -13.78 -5.62
N ALA A 108 -11.39 -13.30 -4.98
CA ALA A 108 -11.81 -13.75 -3.65
C ALA A 108 -12.23 -15.24 -3.70
N ARG A 109 -11.29 -16.15 -3.97
CA ARG A 109 -11.51 -17.59 -4.01
C ARG A 109 -10.75 -18.22 -2.85
N ARG A 110 -11.44 -18.34 -1.72
CA ARG A 110 -11.79 -19.61 -1.05
C ARG A 110 -12.63 -19.36 0.23
N LYS A 111 -13.94 -19.18 0.05
CA LYS A 111 -14.97 -19.77 0.93
C LYS A 111 -15.93 -20.54 0.02
N ALA A 112 -15.52 -21.73 -0.36
CA ALA A 112 -16.39 -22.74 -0.93
C ALA A 112 -15.97 -24.06 -0.30
N ALA A 113 -16.91 -24.65 0.43
CA ALA A 113 -16.89 -25.92 1.16
C ALA A 113 -15.86 -26.04 2.30
#